data_AF-A0A956KP88-F1
#
_entry.id   AF-A0A956KP88-F1
#
_cell.length_a   1.000
_cell.length_b   1.000
_cell.length_c   1.000
_cell.angle_alpha   90.00
_cell.angle_beta   90.00
_cell.angle_gamma   90.00
#
_symmetry.space_group_name_H-M   'P 1'
#
loop_
_entity.id
_entity.type
_entity.pdbx_description
1 polymer ?
#
loop_
_entity_poly.entity_id
_entity_poly.type
_entity_poly.pdbx_seq_one_letter_code
_entity_poly.pdbx_strand_id
1 'polypeptide(L)'
;MTISDSSPAVDEHLVEPGSREVMIRGKRIQVPPTSDPRADMRSELNYLVGAGAAPGYIVATDLLTRAGPSSDFATDLCVRREGTDPQTGRRYLEELAFVVVSGQEPQYVVERMEDLSLRGVRRLFGVFVDEGQVCEWSAADHCFAPLAMDSDLVDPALVIPVPLVALFGSADRHGVVLSAEWAKGDPVRKRRGMREIARGLLRAQGLHPDAQQEAKLYACGDVDRLERWALASLTVSSVSELLELP
;
A
#
# COMPACT_ATOMS: atom_id res chain seq x y z
N MET A 1 23.71 14.96 -32.97
CA MET A 1 23.90 15.59 -31.65
C MET A 1 23.51 14.55 -30.61
N THR A 2 24.49 13.81 -30.13
CA THR A 2 24.29 12.69 -29.21
C THR A 2 24.16 13.26 -27.81
N ILE A 3 22.91 13.33 -27.31
CA ILE A 3 22.66 13.65 -25.90
C ILE A 3 23.20 12.46 -25.09
N SER A 4 24.11 12.74 -24.17
CA SER A 4 24.64 11.74 -23.24
C SER A 4 23.50 11.24 -22.35
N ASP A 5 23.13 9.98 -22.56
CA ASP A 5 21.88 9.36 -22.14
C ASP A 5 22.02 8.68 -20.76
N SER A 6 22.15 9.47 -19.71
CA SER A 6 21.99 8.94 -18.35
C SER A 6 21.34 9.97 -17.45
N SER A 7 20.04 9.80 -17.19
CA SER A 7 19.35 10.49 -16.11
C SER A 7 20.17 10.37 -14.81
N PRO A 8 20.23 11.41 -13.96
CA PRO A 8 21.00 11.37 -12.70
C PRO A 8 20.55 10.22 -11.81
N ALA A 9 21.42 9.75 -10.91
CA ALA A 9 21.06 8.64 -10.02
C ALA A 9 19.85 9.04 -9.13
N VAL A 10 18.93 8.10 -8.90
CA VAL A 10 17.66 8.38 -8.19
C VAL A 10 17.85 8.88 -6.76
N ASP A 11 18.98 8.54 -6.15
CA ASP A 11 19.43 8.87 -4.80
C ASP A 11 20.51 9.96 -4.77
N GLU A 12 20.74 10.66 -5.89
CA GLU A 12 21.61 11.84 -5.93
C GLU A 12 20.82 13.11 -5.58
N HIS A 13 21.14 13.72 -4.44
CA HIS A 13 20.35 14.82 -3.92
C HIS A 13 20.91 16.23 -4.25
N LEU A 14 20.02 17.15 -4.63
CA LEU A 14 20.27 18.59 -4.79
C LEU A 14 20.00 19.39 -3.51
N VAL A 15 19.30 18.76 -2.57
CA VAL A 15 18.99 19.29 -1.24
C VAL A 15 19.50 18.32 -0.19
N GLU A 16 19.84 18.84 0.99
CA GLU A 16 20.31 17.98 2.08
C GLU A 16 19.16 17.11 2.62
N PRO A 17 19.29 15.77 2.68
CA PRO A 17 18.28 14.92 3.30
C PRO A 17 17.92 15.37 4.72
N GLY A 18 16.63 15.55 4.98
CA GLY A 18 16.11 16.03 6.28
C GLY A 18 16.03 17.54 6.44
N SER A 19 16.50 18.35 5.48
CA SER A 19 16.42 19.82 5.54
C SER A 19 15.00 20.39 5.39
N ARG A 20 14.06 19.55 4.90
CA ARG A 20 12.71 19.96 4.42
C ARG A 20 12.75 20.92 3.24
N GLU A 21 13.89 21.04 2.56
CA GLU A 21 13.96 21.72 1.27
C GLU A 21 13.61 20.73 0.16
N VAL A 22 13.09 21.26 -0.94
CA VAL A 22 12.94 20.55 -2.21
C VAL A 22 13.47 21.41 -3.34
N MET A 23 13.91 20.77 -4.42
CA MET A 23 14.24 21.43 -5.68
C MET A 23 13.19 21.06 -6.73
N ILE A 24 12.54 22.06 -7.33
CA ILE A 24 11.61 21.86 -8.44
C ILE A 24 12.05 22.76 -9.59
N ARG A 25 12.54 22.15 -10.68
CA ARG A 25 13.00 22.86 -11.89
C ARG A 25 13.98 23.99 -11.60
N GLY A 26 14.92 23.74 -10.70
CA GLY A 26 15.97 24.69 -10.28
C GLY A 26 15.54 25.71 -9.24
N LYS A 27 14.28 25.68 -8.78
CA LYS A 27 13.80 26.50 -7.68
C LYS A 27 13.90 25.72 -6.37
N ARG A 28 14.69 26.24 -5.43
CA ARG A 28 14.75 25.71 -4.06
C ARG A 28 13.58 26.25 -3.26
N ILE A 29 12.83 25.37 -2.62
CA ILE A 29 11.61 25.68 -1.89
C ILE A 29 11.72 25.06 -0.49
N GLN A 30 11.46 25.85 0.54
CA GLN A 30 11.29 25.34 1.90
C GLN A 30 9.88 24.75 2.03
N VAL A 31 9.77 23.47 2.38
CA VAL A 31 8.48 22.82 2.64
C VAL A 31 8.07 23.08 4.10
N PRO A 32 7.00 23.85 4.35
CA PRO A 32 6.51 24.06 5.71
C PRO A 32 5.92 22.75 6.26
N PRO A 33 5.78 22.63 7.59
CA PRO A 33 4.96 21.59 8.19
C PRO A 33 3.57 21.52 7.55
N THR A 34 3.05 20.30 7.45
CA THR A 34 1.76 20.01 6.84
C THR A 34 0.59 20.44 7.75
N SER A 35 -0.50 20.98 7.18
CA SER A 35 -1.73 21.32 7.90
C SER A 35 -2.53 20.08 8.32
N ASP A 36 -3.38 20.22 9.33
CA ASP A 36 -4.17 19.14 9.97
C ASP A 36 -4.85 18.16 8.97
N PRO A 37 -5.66 18.59 7.97
CA PRO A 37 -6.33 17.64 7.08
C PRO A 37 -5.36 16.90 6.15
N ARG A 38 -4.26 17.55 5.74
CA ARG A 38 -3.25 16.94 4.88
C ARG A 38 -2.37 15.98 5.68
N ALA A 39 -2.05 16.30 6.93
CA ALA A 39 -1.24 15.45 7.80
C ALA A 39 -1.97 14.14 8.12
N ASP A 40 -3.27 14.23 8.47
CA ASP A 40 -4.10 13.08 8.75
C ASP A 40 -4.23 12.18 7.52
N MET A 41 -4.53 12.76 6.35
CA MET A 41 -4.64 11.98 5.12
C MET A 41 -3.33 11.27 4.76
N ARG A 42 -2.16 11.89 4.98
CA ARG A 42 -0.86 11.22 4.76
C ARG A 42 -0.69 9.99 5.66
N SER A 43 -1.11 10.11 6.93
CA SER A 43 -1.08 9.00 7.89
C SER A 43 -1.99 7.84 7.44
N GLU A 44 -3.22 8.17 7.03
CA GLU A 44 -4.20 7.17 6.59
C GLU A 44 -3.80 6.48 5.28
N LEU A 45 -3.29 7.25 4.32
CA LEU A 45 -2.75 6.73 3.07
C LEU A 45 -1.59 5.77 3.34
N ASN A 46 -0.66 6.13 4.23
CA ASN A 46 0.46 5.27 4.60
C ASN A 46 -0.01 3.98 5.29
N TYR A 47 -1.01 4.06 6.19
CA TYR A 47 -1.58 2.89 6.84
C TYR A 47 -2.20 1.90 5.83
N LEU A 48 -3.01 2.42 4.91
CA LEU A 48 -3.71 1.61 3.92
C LEU A 48 -2.76 0.99 2.88
N VAL A 49 -1.93 1.81 2.24
CA VAL A 49 -1.03 1.35 1.17
C VAL A 49 0.13 0.53 1.73
N GLY A 50 0.62 0.86 2.94
CA GLY A 50 1.63 0.06 3.65
C GLY A 50 1.16 -1.37 3.92
N ALA A 51 -0.07 -1.53 4.39
CA ALA A 51 -0.68 -2.84 4.52
C ALA A 51 -0.93 -3.51 3.17
N GLY A 52 -1.21 -2.74 2.13
CA GLY A 52 -1.51 -3.24 0.78
C GLY A 52 -0.30 -3.69 -0.04
N ALA A 53 0.94 -3.28 0.28
CA ALA A 53 2.10 -3.58 -0.57
C ALA A 53 2.35 -5.09 -0.77
N ALA A 54 2.56 -5.49 -2.02
CA ALA A 54 2.84 -6.87 -2.38
C ALA A 54 4.25 -7.33 -1.94
N PRO A 55 4.49 -8.64 -1.71
CA PRO A 55 5.82 -9.16 -1.46
C PRO A 55 6.83 -8.74 -2.53
N GLY A 56 8.03 -8.32 -2.11
CA GLY A 56 9.07 -7.78 -3.00
C GLY A 56 8.90 -6.28 -3.32
N TYR A 57 7.87 -5.64 -2.78
CA TYR A 57 7.69 -4.19 -2.81
C TYR A 57 7.82 -3.60 -1.40
N ILE A 58 8.35 -2.38 -1.33
CA ILE A 58 8.47 -1.58 -0.11
C ILE A 58 7.80 -0.24 -0.29
N VAL A 59 7.15 0.23 0.77
CA VAL A 59 6.52 1.55 0.86
C VAL A 59 7.46 2.50 1.56
N ALA A 60 7.56 3.74 1.06
CA ALA A 60 8.34 4.79 1.70
C ALA A 60 7.58 6.11 1.74
N THR A 61 7.75 6.83 2.84
CA THR A 61 7.21 8.18 3.07
C THR A 61 8.35 9.19 3.00
N ASP A 62 8.13 10.36 2.42
CA ASP A 62 9.13 11.42 2.35
C ASP A 62 10.49 10.96 1.75
N LEU A 63 10.44 10.00 0.82
CA LEU A 63 11.62 9.51 0.11
C LEU A 63 12.03 10.53 -0.95
N LEU A 64 13.18 11.19 -0.74
CA LEU A 64 13.75 12.06 -1.77
C LEU A 64 14.08 11.27 -3.04
N THR A 65 13.66 11.83 -4.17
CA THR A 65 13.88 11.29 -5.49
C THR A 65 14.40 12.37 -6.41
N ARG A 66 15.53 12.08 -7.07
CA ARG A 66 16.05 12.89 -8.16
C ARG A 66 15.20 12.73 -9.42
N ALA A 67 14.05 13.39 -9.42
CA ALA A 67 13.05 13.34 -10.48
C ALA A 67 13.60 13.87 -11.82
N GLY A 68 14.55 14.80 -11.80
CA GLY A 68 15.19 15.30 -13.01
C GLY A 68 16.52 16.00 -12.77
N PRO A 69 17.18 16.53 -13.81
CA PRO A 69 18.46 17.22 -13.68
C PRO A 69 18.44 18.39 -12.70
N SER A 70 17.31 19.08 -12.60
CA SER A 70 17.09 20.23 -11.71
C SER A 70 15.93 20.04 -10.75
N SER A 71 15.48 18.80 -10.53
CA SER A 71 14.36 18.47 -9.65
C SER A 71 14.70 17.32 -8.72
N ASP A 72 14.58 17.57 -7.41
CA ASP A 72 14.85 16.64 -6.33
C ASP A 72 13.88 16.90 -5.18
N PHE A 73 12.91 16.01 -5.01
CA PHE A 73 11.83 16.18 -4.05
C PHE A 73 11.27 14.82 -3.65
N ALA A 74 10.56 14.79 -2.52
CA ALA A 74 9.87 13.60 -2.06
C ALA A 74 8.37 13.68 -2.35
N THR A 75 7.75 12.55 -2.70
CA THR A 75 6.29 12.40 -2.63
C THR A 75 5.84 12.09 -1.20
N ASP A 76 4.55 12.27 -0.92
CA ASP A 76 4.03 12.00 0.42
C ASP A 76 4.09 10.50 0.74
N LEU A 77 3.88 9.66 -0.29
CA LEU A 77 4.06 8.21 -0.24
C LEU A 77 4.53 7.68 -1.61
N CYS A 78 5.27 6.59 -1.61
CA CYS A 78 5.56 5.81 -2.82
C CYS A 78 5.69 4.32 -2.54
N VAL A 79 5.52 3.51 -3.58
CA VAL A 79 5.74 2.07 -3.61
C VAL A 79 6.79 1.76 -4.67
N ARG A 80 7.82 1.01 -4.30
CA ARG A 80 8.90 0.60 -5.20
C ARG A 80 9.31 -0.83 -4.92
N ARG A 81 10.02 -1.46 -5.85
CA ARG A 81 10.64 -2.76 -5.59
C ARG A 81 11.67 -2.65 -4.46
N GLU A 82 11.76 -3.71 -3.68
CA GLU A 82 12.77 -3.87 -2.65
C GLU A 82 14.15 -4.16 -3.28
N GLY A 83 15.21 -3.73 -2.58
CA GLY A 83 16.59 -4.02 -2.98
C GLY A 83 17.19 -3.02 -3.97
N THR A 84 18.21 -3.50 -4.66
CA THR A 84 19.05 -2.71 -5.58
C THR A 84 18.73 -3.12 -7.03
N ASP A 85 18.53 -2.12 -7.87
CA ASP A 85 18.40 -2.28 -9.30
C ASP A 85 19.76 -2.67 -9.91
N PRO A 86 19.89 -3.87 -10.51
CA PRO A 86 21.14 -4.34 -11.08
C PRO A 86 21.59 -3.50 -12.30
N GLN A 87 20.69 -2.77 -12.96
CA GLN A 87 21.04 -1.93 -14.11
C GLN A 87 21.76 -0.64 -13.68
N THR A 88 21.36 -0.08 -12.54
CA THR A 88 21.85 1.22 -12.06
C THR A 88 22.78 1.12 -10.84
N GLY A 89 22.76 -0.01 -10.13
CA GLY A 89 23.45 -0.19 -8.86
C GLY A 89 22.85 0.63 -7.71
N ARG A 90 21.67 1.23 -7.92
CA ARG A 90 20.96 2.09 -6.95
C ARG A 90 19.66 1.42 -6.51
N ARG A 91 18.89 2.08 -5.63
CA ARG A 91 17.51 1.64 -5.35
C ARG A 91 16.67 1.68 -6.62
N TYR A 92 15.62 0.87 -6.70
CA TYR A 92 14.62 1.00 -7.76
C TYR A 92 13.89 2.36 -7.69
N LEU A 93 13.50 2.87 -8.86
CA LEU A 93 12.55 3.97 -8.99
C LEU A 93 11.17 3.55 -8.44
N GLU A 94 10.39 4.52 -8.01
CA GLU A 94 8.99 4.32 -7.61
C GLU A 94 8.18 3.76 -8.78
N GLU A 95 7.35 2.74 -8.53
CA GLU A 95 6.34 2.29 -9.49
C GLU A 95 5.02 3.04 -9.26
N LEU A 96 4.65 3.26 -8.00
CA LEU A 96 3.50 4.08 -7.60
C LEU A 96 3.97 5.25 -6.75
N ALA A 97 3.46 6.46 -6.99
CA ALA A 97 3.68 7.57 -6.08
C ALA A 97 2.40 8.39 -5.87
N PHE A 98 2.27 8.94 -4.67
CA PHE A 98 1.09 9.65 -4.22
C PHE A 98 1.48 11.01 -3.65
N VAL A 99 0.74 12.05 -4.05
CA VAL A 99 0.81 13.38 -3.45
C VAL A 99 -0.55 13.71 -2.86
N VAL A 100 -0.57 14.08 -1.59
CA VAL A 100 -1.76 14.57 -0.90
C VAL A 100 -1.84 16.09 -1.11
N VAL A 101 -2.92 16.53 -1.74
CA VAL A 101 -3.14 17.92 -2.15
C VAL A 101 -4.20 18.56 -1.25
N SER A 102 -3.81 19.64 -0.57
CA SER A 102 -4.70 20.52 0.20
C SER A 102 -4.01 21.86 0.40
N GLY A 103 -4.67 22.96 0.02
CA GLY A 103 -4.16 24.33 0.18
C GLY A 103 -2.81 24.65 -0.50
N GLN A 104 -2.35 23.81 -1.45
CA GLN A 104 -1.09 24.03 -2.18
C GLN A 104 -1.34 24.76 -3.51
N GLU A 105 -0.33 25.46 -4.02
CA GLU A 105 -0.43 26.04 -5.37
C GLU A 105 -0.49 24.91 -6.42
N PRO A 106 -1.52 24.89 -7.28
CA PRO A 106 -1.72 23.81 -8.26
C PRO A 106 -0.52 23.59 -9.18
N GLN A 107 0.17 24.67 -9.56
CA GLN A 107 1.34 24.60 -10.45
C GLN A 107 2.45 23.73 -9.87
N TYR A 108 2.76 23.83 -8.57
CA TYR A 108 3.81 23.00 -7.96
C TYR A 108 3.46 21.52 -7.95
N VAL A 109 2.19 21.18 -7.81
CA VAL A 109 1.75 19.78 -7.87
C VAL A 109 1.91 19.26 -9.29
N VAL A 110 1.48 20.02 -10.30
CA VAL A 110 1.60 19.66 -11.71
C VAL A 110 3.05 19.48 -12.13
N GLU A 111 3.94 20.44 -11.81
CA GLU A 111 5.36 20.37 -12.16
C GLU A 111 6.04 19.10 -11.60
N ARG A 112 5.66 18.70 -10.38
CA ARG A 112 6.17 17.47 -9.77
C ARG A 112 5.66 16.21 -10.47
N MET A 113 4.39 16.19 -10.88
CA MET A 113 3.83 15.04 -11.60
C MET A 113 4.46 14.89 -12.98
N GLU A 114 4.67 15.99 -13.70
CA GLU A 114 5.39 16.00 -14.98
C GLU A 114 6.81 15.44 -14.82
N ASP A 115 7.56 15.94 -13.83
CA ASP A 115 8.95 15.53 -13.63
C ASP A 115 9.06 14.04 -13.23
N LEU A 116 8.17 13.53 -12.37
CA LEU A 116 8.13 12.09 -12.02
C LEU A 116 7.66 11.22 -13.18
N SER A 117 6.71 11.70 -13.98
CA SER A 117 6.21 10.96 -15.14
C SER A 117 7.31 10.84 -16.20
N LEU A 118 8.02 11.92 -16.49
CA LEU A 118 9.19 11.93 -17.37
C LEU A 118 10.33 11.06 -16.83
N ARG A 119 10.47 10.97 -15.50
CA ARG A 119 11.45 10.10 -14.86
C ARG A 119 11.15 8.60 -15.07
N GLY A 120 9.91 8.26 -15.37
CA GLY A 120 9.45 6.89 -15.58
C GLY A 120 8.72 6.27 -14.39
N VAL A 121 8.22 7.06 -13.44
CA VAL A 121 7.30 6.53 -12.43
C VAL A 121 6.03 6.07 -13.13
N ARG A 122 5.64 4.81 -12.89
CA ARG A 122 4.62 4.13 -13.71
C ARG A 122 3.21 4.68 -13.49
N ARG A 123 2.83 4.97 -12.23
CA ARG A 123 1.53 5.57 -11.89
C ARG A 123 1.68 6.62 -10.81
N LEU A 124 0.97 7.73 -10.97
CA LEU A 124 1.06 8.90 -10.12
C LEU A 124 -0.34 9.33 -9.71
N PHE A 125 -0.56 9.53 -8.42
CA PHE A 125 -1.87 9.85 -7.87
C PHE A 125 -1.85 11.16 -7.09
N GLY A 126 -2.90 11.95 -7.29
CA GLY A 126 -3.25 13.08 -6.43
C GLY A 126 -4.41 12.68 -5.51
N VAL A 127 -4.23 12.84 -4.20
CA VAL A 127 -5.31 12.70 -3.21
C VAL A 127 -5.73 14.09 -2.78
N PHE A 128 -6.84 14.55 -3.34
CA PHE A 128 -7.39 15.90 -3.19
C PHE A 128 -8.32 15.91 -1.97
N VAL A 129 -7.79 16.36 -0.83
CA VAL A 129 -8.46 16.23 0.48
C VAL A 129 -9.68 17.12 0.58
N ASP A 130 -9.56 18.35 0.06
CA ASP A 130 -10.62 19.37 0.18
C ASP A 130 -11.82 18.98 -0.71
N GLU A 131 -11.57 18.28 -1.82
CA GLU A 131 -12.56 17.78 -2.76
C GLU A 131 -13.08 16.37 -2.45
N GLY A 132 -12.39 15.63 -1.57
CA GLY A 132 -12.71 14.22 -1.29
C GLY A 132 -12.50 13.30 -2.50
N GLN A 133 -11.48 13.59 -3.32
CA GLN A 133 -11.24 12.92 -4.59
C GLN A 133 -9.85 12.28 -4.68
N VAL A 134 -9.76 11.22 -5.49
CA VAL A 134 -8.50 10.64 -5.93
C VAL A 134 -8.44 10.78 -7.44
N CYS A 135 -7.30 11.26 -7.94
CA CYS A 135 -7.06 11.40 -9.36
C CYS A 135 -5.77 10.70 -9.75
N GLU A 136 -5.75 10.11 -10.94
CA GLU A 136 -4.52 9.58 -11.57
C GLU A 136 -3.99 10.60 -12.58
N TRP A 137 -2.68 10.78 -12.61
CA TRP A 137 -2.03 11.66 -13.58
C TRP A 137 -2.07 11.04 -14.98
N SER A 138 -2.63 11.77 -15.96
CA SER A 138 -2.51 11.46 -17.38
C SER A 138 -1.26 12.15 -17.95
N ALA A 139 -0.24 11.35 -18.27
CA ALA A 139 0.95 11.85 -18.95
C ALA A 139 0.65 12.39 -20.35
N ALA A 140 -0.39 11.86 -21.02
CA ALA A 140 -0.79 12.28 -22.36
C ALA A 140 -1.46 13.67 -22.34
N ASP A 141 -2.31 13.90 -21.34
CA ASP A 141 -3.12 15.12 -21.25
C ASP A 141 -2.52 16.17 -20.32
N HIS A 142 -1.39 15.86 -19.66
CA HIS A 142 -0.73 16.71 -18.66
C HIS A 142 -1.69 17.19 -17.56
N CYS A 143 -2.57 16.31 -17.08
CA CYS A 143 -3.58 16.67 -16.10
C CYS A 143 -3.95 15.51 -15.17
N PHE A 144 -4.65 15.83 -14.08
CA PHE A 144 -5.26 14.85 -13.20
C PHE A 144 -6.60 14.40 -13.76
N ALA A 145 -6.75 13.09 -13.98
CA ALA A 145 -8.00 12.44 -14.33
C ALA A 145 -8.66 11.88 -13.06
N PRO A 146 -9.87 12.33 -12.69
CA PRO A 146 -10.58 11.80 -11.52
C PRO A 146 -10.85 10.31 -11.66
N LEU A 147 -10.64 9.56 -10.57
CA LEU A 147 -11.05 8.17 -10.46
C LEU A 147 -12.44 8.10 -9.80
N ALA A 148 -13.25 7.12 -10.20
CA ALA A 148 -14.55 6.90 -9.59
C ALA A 148 -14.36 6.39 -8.15
N MET A 149 -14.99 7.02 -7.17
CA MET A 149 -14.74 6.70 -5.76
C MET A 149 -15.19 5.27 -5.38
N ASP A 150 -16.15 4.70 -6.10
CA ASP A 150 -16.61 3.32 -5.98
C ASP A 150 -15.73 2.29 -6.71
N SER A 151 -14.63 2.73 -7.32
CA SER A 151 -13.65 1.86 -7.98
C SER A 151 -12.52 1.42 -7.05
N ASP A 152 -11.74 0.45 -7.53
CA ASP A 152 -10.57 -0.07 -6.84
C ASP A 152 -9.27 0.40 -7.53
N LEU A 153 -8.29 0.75 -6.71
CA LEU A 153 -6.90 0.81 -7.14
C LEU A 153 -6.34 -0.61 -7.23
N VAL A 154 -6.22 -1.11 -8.46
CA VAL A 154 -5.62 -2.41 -8.78
C VAL A 154 -4.22 -2.19 -9.34
N ASP A 155 -3.23 -2.88 -8.79
CA ASP A 155 -1.84 -2.81 -9.26
C ASP A 155 -1.02 -4.03 -8.82
N PRO A 156 -0.05 -4.54 -9.62
CA PRO A 156 0.84 -5.62 -9.20
C PRO A 156 1.69 -5.32 -7.95
N ALA A 157 1.93 -4.03 -7.66
CA ALA A 157 2.62 -3.61 -6.44
C ALA A 157 1.75 -3.73 -5.18
N LEU A 158 0.47 -4.11 -5.32
CA LEU A 158 -0.49 -4.29 -4.23
C LEU A 158 -0.95 -5.76 -4.16
N VAL A 159 -1.01 -6.32 -2.94
CA VAL A 159 -1.40 -7.71 -2.69
C VAL A 159 -2.89 -7.96 -2.91
N ILE A 160 -3.70 -6.90 -2.78
CA ILE A 160 -5.14 -6.89 -3.06
C ILE A 160 -5.54 -5.56 -3.72
N PRO A 161 -6.66 -5.51 -4.44
CA PRO A 161 -7.30 -4.25 -4.82
C PRO A 161 -7.57 -3.37 -3.59
N VAL A 162 -7.34 -2.06 -3.73
CA VAL A 162 -7.62 -1.07 -2.67
C VAL A 162 -8.80 -0.19 -3.09
N PRO A 163 -9.99 -0.35 -2.49
CA PRO A 163 -11.14 0.52 -2.75
C PRO A 163 -10.81 1.98 -2.47
N LEU A 164 -11.10 2.88 -3.42
CA LEU A 164 -10.78 4.30 -3.26
C LEU A 164 -11.59 4.95 -2.14
N VAL A 165 -12.83 4.51 -1.90
CA VAL A 165 -13.61 4.90 -0.72
C VAL A 165 -12.87 4.69 0.62
N ALA A 166 -12.02 3.66 0.71
CA ALA A 166 -11.29 3.34 1.94
C ALA A 166 -10.21 4.37 2.30
N LEU A 167 -9.81 5.24 1.36
CA LEU A 167 -8.90 6.35 1.65
C LEU A 167 -9.57 7.38 2.55
N PHE A 168 -10.89 7.59 2.42
CA PHE A 168 -11.64 8.56 3.22
C PHE A 168 -12.47 7.92 4.35
N GLY A 169 -12.89 6.65 4.21
CA GLY A 169 -13.73 5.94 5.19
C GLY A 169 -12.94 5.01 6.14
N SER A 170 -13.07 5.21 7.46
CA SER A 170 -12.33 4.41 8.45
C SER A 170 -12.76 2.94 8.54
N ALA A 171 -14.05 2.63 8.41
CA ALA A 171 -14.56 1.26 8.47
C ALA A 171 -14.03 0.41 7.30
N ASP A 172 -14.07 0.97 6.09
CA ASP A 172 -13.58 0.31 4.88
C ASP A 172 -12.07 0.08 4.96
N ARG A 173 -11.32 1.07 5.47
CA ARG A 173 -9.86 0.99 5.61
C ARG A 173 -9.39 -0.20 6.45
N HIS A 174 -10.00 -0.41 7.61
CA HIS A 174 -9.63 -1.54 8.48
C HIS A 174 -9.92 -2.88 7.80
N GLY A 175 -11.05 -3.01 7.11
CA GLY A 175 -11.37 -4.23 6.36
C GLY A 175 -10.34 -4.55 5.28
N VAL A 176 -9.91 -3.52 4.53
CA VAL A 176 -8.87 -3.66 3.49
C VAL A 176 -7.53 -4.07 4.11
N VAL A 177 -7.10 -3.41 5.18
CA VAL A 177 -5.85 -3.76 5.89
C VAL A 177 -5.88 -5.20 6.38
N LEU A 178 -6.97 -5.64 7.01
CA LEU A 178 -7.13 -7.03 7.45
C LEU A 178 -7.05 -8.02 6.29
N SER A 179 -7.66 -7.68 5.16
CA SER A 179 -7.66 -8.50 3.95
C SER A 179 -6.27 -8.59 3.32
N ALA A 180 -5.53 -7.47 3.29
CA ALA A 180 -4.16 -7.43 2.77
C ALA A 180 -3.21 -8.25 3.63
N GLU A 181 -3.31 -8.12 4.95
CA GLU A 181 -2.54 -8.93 5.90
C GLU A 181 -2.86 -10.42 5.79
N TRP A 182 -4.13 -10.76 5.54
CA TRP A 182 -4.53 -12.14 5.26
C TRP A 182 -3.91 -12.66 3.96
N ALA A 183 -3.93 -11.85 2.90
CA ALA A 183 -3.38 -12.19 1.58
C ALA A 183 -1.85 -12.35 1.60
N LYS A 184 -1.14 -11.57 2.42
CA LYS A 184 0.31 -11.73 2.68
C LYS A 184 0.64 -13.05 3.38
N GLY A 185 -0.36 -13.71 3.94
CA GLY A 185 -0.25 -15.10 4.36
C GLY A 185 0.63 -15.31 5.58
N ASP A 186 0.64 -14.39 6.57
CA ASP A 186 1.28 -14.66 7.86
C ASP A 186 0.76 -16.00 8.41
N PRO A 187 1.59 -17.06 8.40
CA PRO A 187 1.12 -18.39 8.73
C PRO A 187 0.62 -18.47 10.18
N VAL A 188 1.18 -17.67 11.09
CA VAL A 188 0.78 -17.64 12.50
C VAL A 188 -0.64 -17.08 12.62
N ARG A 189 -0.89 -15.94 11.98
CA ARG A 189 -2.20 -15.28 12.00
C ARG A 189 -3.26 -16.10 11.27
N LYS A 190 -2.93 -16.66 10.10
CA LYS A 190 -3.82 -17.52 9.32
C LYS A 190 -4.26 -18.75 10.11
N ARG A 191 -3.30 -19.44 10.78
CA ARG A 191 -3.60 -20.55 11.70
C ARG A 191 -4.54 -20.14 12.82
N ARG A 192 -4.24 -19.02 13.50
CA ARG A 192 -5.09 -18.53 14.60
C ARG A 192 -6.51 -18.23 14.12
N GLY A 193 -6.65 -17.54 12.99
CA GLY A 193 -7.95 -17.20 12.41
C GLY A 193 -8.78 -18.42 12.05
N MET A 194 -8.19 -19.39 11.34
CA MET A 194 -8.89 -20.62 10.96
C MET A 194 -9.32 -21.45 12.17
N ARG A 195 -8.51 -21.51 13.24
CA ARG A 195 -8.89 -22.17 14.50
C ARG A 195 -10.10 -21.51 15.15
N GLU A 196 -10.11 -20.19 15.22
CA GLU A 196 -11.23 -19.44 15.82
C GLU A 196 -12.51 -19.57 14.99
N ILE A 197 -12.41 -19.56 13.66
CA ILE A 197 -13.55 -19.79 12.75
C ILE A 197 -14.10 -21.21 12.95
N ALA A 198 -13.26 -22.24 12.88
CA ALA A 198 -13.68 -23.62 13.08
C ALA A 198 -14.37 -23.79 14.45
N ARG A 199 -13.82 -23.21 15.51
CA ARG A 199 -14.40 -23.22 16.86
C ARG A 199 -15.73 -22.48 16.94
N GLY A 200 -15.82 -21.30 16.34
CA GLY A 200 -17.04 -20.49 16.30
C GLY A 200 -18.18 -21.20 15.59
N LEU A 201 -17.89 -21.81 14.43
CA LEU A 201 -18.85 -22.58 13.65
C LEU A 201 -19.35 -23.82 14.40
N LEU A 202 -18.46 -24.61 15.00
CA LEU A 202 -18.87 -25.74 15.85
C LEU A 202 -19.80 -25.30 16.99
N ARG A 203 -19.44 -24.22 17.69
CA ARG A 203 -20.28 -23.68 18.77
C ARG A 203 -21.64 -23.21 18.29
N ALA A 204 -21.70 -22.59 17.10
CA ALA A 204 -22.97 -22.18 16.49
C ALA A 204 -23.87 -23.38 16.17
N GLN A 205 -23.30 -24.57 15.96
CA GLN A 205 -24.01 -25.83 15.78
C GLN A 205 -24.30 -26.58 17.09
N GLY A 206 -23.92 -26.03 18.25
CA GLY A 206 -24.03 -26.70 19.55
C GLY A 206 -22.97 -27.79 19.78
N LEU A 207 -21.94 -27.86 18.93
CA LEU A 207 -20.80 -28.75 19.10
C LEU A 207 -19.73 -28.04 19.93
N HIS A 208 -19.49 -28.54 21.14
CA HIS A 208 -18.52 -27.96 22.07
C HIS A 208 -17.31 -28.89 22.20
N PRO A 209 -16.11 -28.46 21.74
CA PRO A 209 -14.89 -29.23 21.94
C PRO A 209 -14.56 -29.38 23.42
N ASP A 210 -14.18 -30.58 23.86
CA ASP A 210 -13.57 -30.78 25.17
C ASP A 210 -12.13 -30.27 25.23
N ALA A 211 -11.50 -30.29 26.42
CA ALA A 211 -10.13 -29.77 26.60
C ALA A 211 -9.09 -30.48 25.72
N GLN A 212 -9.27 -31.77 25.44
CA GLN A 212 -8.34 -32.54 24.60
C GLN A 212 -8.54 -32.19 23.12
N GLN A 213 -9.79 -32.02 22.69
CA GLN A 213 -10.15 -31.60 21.34
C GLN A 213 -9.70 -30.15 21.07
N GLU A 214 -9.87 -29.24 22.03
CA GLU A 214 -9.32 -27.88 21.96
C GLU A 214 -7.79 -27.92 21.81
N ALA A 215 -7.10 -28.73 22.61
CA ALA A 215 -5.64 -28.86 22.51
C ALA A 215 -5.19 -29.36 21.13
N LYS A 216 -5.90 -30.33 20.53
CA LYS A 216 -5.61 -30.82 19.17
C LYS A 216 -5.82 -29.72 18.11
N LEU A 217 -6.90 -28.96 18.23
CA LEU A 217 -7.23 -27.87 17.32
C LEU A 217 -6.17 -26.74 17.42
N TYR A 218 -5.73 -26.41 18.62
CA TYR A 218 -4.64 -25.44 18.86
C TYR A 218 -3.26 -25.94 18.45
N ALA A 219 -2.99 -27.25 18.53
CA ALA A 219 -1.70 -27.82 18.14
C ALA A 219 -1.54 -27.94 16.61
N CYS A 220 -2.63 -27.93 15.84
CA CYS A 220 -2.57 -28.06 14.39
C CYS A 220 -1.83 -26.89 13.73
N GLY A 221 -0.62 -27.14 13.24
CA GLY A 221 0.24 -26.16 12.56
C GLY A 221 0.04 -26.07 11.04
N ASP A 222 -0.82 -26.92 10.49
CA ASP A 222 -1.10 -27.02 9.06
C ASP A 222 -2.28 -26.10 8.70
N VAL A 223 -2.01 -25.12 7.84
CA VAL A 223 -3.01 -24.13 7.41
C VAL A 223 -4.08 -24.75 6.53
N ASP A 224 -3.70 -25.63 5.60
CA ASP A 224 -4.63 -26.21 4.64
C ASP A 224 -5.59 -27.17 5.35
N ARG A 225 -5.06 -27.91 6.34
CA ARG A 225 -5.89 -28.72 7.23
C ARG A 225 -6.86 -27.88 8.05
N LEU A 226 -6.41 -26.75 8.60
CA LEU A 226 -7.29 -25.85 9.35
C LEU A 226 -8.37 -25.20 8.47
N GLU A 227 -8.09 -24.88 7.21
CA GLU A 227 -9.10 -24.41 6.25
C GLU A 227 -10.14 -25.49 5.95
N ARG A 228 -9.68 -26.73 5.71
CA ARG A 228 -10.59 -27.88 5.53
C ARG A 228 -11.47 -28.07 6.76
N TRP A 229 -10.92 -27.97 7.96
CA TRP A 229 -11.69 -28.04 9.20
C TRP A 229 -12.69 -26.89 9.31
N ALA A 230 -12.29 -25.65 9.03
CA ALA A 230 -13.22 -24.51 9.08
C ALA A 230 -14.44 -24.70 8.15
N LEU A 231 -14.22 -25.23 6.93
CA LEU A 231 -15.31 -25.54 6.00
C LEU A 231 -16.15 -26.73 6.48
N ALA A 232 -15.51 -27.82 6.92
CA ALA A 232 -16.20 -29.02 7.39
C ALA A 232 -17.00 -28.79 8.68
N SER A 233 -16.63 -27.82 9.52
CA SER A 233 -17.40 -27.39 10.69
C SER A 233 -18.84 -26.98 10.36
N LEU A 234 -19.19 -26.77 9.08
CA LEU A 234 -20.56 -26.50 8.65
C LEU A 234 -21.42 -27.76 8.48
N THR A 235 -20.83 -28.94 8.37
CA THR A 235 -21.54 -30.17 7.98
C THR A 235 -21.26 -31.37 8.89
N VAL A 236 -20.16 -31.37 9.64
CA VAL A 236 -19.83 -32.46 10.57
C VAL A 236 -20.88 -32.59 11.68
N SER A 237 -21.11 -33.83 12.12
CA SER A 237 -22.05 -34.13 13.21
C SER A 237 -21.38 -34.21 14.57
N SER A 238 -20.04 -34.21 14.63
CA SER A 238 -19.27 -34.22 15.87
C SER A 238 -17.90 -33.55 15.74
N VAL A 239 -17.33 -33.12 16.88
CA VAL A 239 -15.97 -32.56 16.94
C VAL A 239 -14.90 -33.62 16.63
N SER A 240 -15.14 -34.89 17.01
CA SER A 240 -14.20 -35.98 16.74
C SER A 240 -14.07 -36.26 15.24
N GLU A 241 -15.20 -36.29 14.52
CA GLU A 241 -15.25 -36.44 13.06
C GLU A 241 -14.42 -35.36 12.37
N LEU A 242 -14.55 -34.11 12.81
CA LEU A 242 -13.76 -33.00 12.29
C LEU A 242 -12.25 -33.23 12.44
N LEU A 243 -11.80 -33.62 13.64
CA LEU A 243 -10.37 -33.74 13.96
C LEU A 243 -9.71 -34.96 13.29
N GLU A 244 -10.50 -35.91 12.79
CA GLU A 244 -10.03 -37.04 11.98
C GLU A 244 -9.81 -36.66 10.51
N LEU A 245 -10.40 -35.56 10.04
CA LEU A 245 -10.19 -35.09 8.67
C LEU A 245 -8.71 -34.72 8.43
N PRO A 246 -8.17 -35.09 7.26
CA PRO A 246 -6.78 -34.83 6.90
C PRO A 246 -6.49 -33.35 6.75
#